data_AF-A0A8T4ZUM4-F1
#
_entry.id   AF-A0A8T4ZUM4-F1
#
_cell.length_a   1.000
_cell.length_b   1.000
_cell.length_c   1.000
_cell.angle_alpha   90.00
_cell.angle_beta   90.00
_cell.angle_gamma   90.00
#
_symmetry.space_group_name_H-M   'P 1'
#
loop_
_entity.id
_entity.type
_entity.pdbx_description
1 polymer ?
#
loop_
_entity_poly.entity_id
_entity_poly.type
_entity_poly.pdbx_seq_one_letter_code
_entity_poly.pdbx_strand_id
1 'polypeptide(L)'
;MASQASIIAPNEGTLAYAASELQRYVQQMSNAELPIAEKKTSSKESCIVFHVSTGSVKHDGYVVYVRGDDVIIEASEERGCIYGAYALLEQLGCRFYGPEPLGEIVPKYGTLTLPKTLNIICEPVFINRIPSSGTPEQQIKWGFNFMPYISICEGQQRVKKLGLKTYTWGHLCPLLIGMRFFPDGRKPEKMDYKGREVWLPLDENV
;
A
#
# COMPACT_ATOMS: atom_id res chain seq x y z
N MET A 1 19.16 22.81 18.55
CA MET A 1 19.80 21.82 17.67
C MET A 1 18.69 21.03 17.03
N ALA A 2 18.60 21.00 15.70
CA ALA A 2 17.63 20.13 15.03
C ALA A 2 18.00 18.68 15.38
N SER A 3 17.10 17.96 16.05
CA SER A 3 17.27 16.52 16.26
C SER A 3 17.24 15.85 14.88
N GLN A 4 18.35 15.26 14.48
CA GLN A 4 18.43 14.50 13.25
C GLN A 4 17.62 13.23 13.43
N ALA A 5 16.57 13.06 12.63
CA ALA A 5 15.76 11.84 12.64
C ALA A 5 16.17 10.94 11.47
N SER A 6 16.02 9.63 11.64
CA SER A 6 16.30 8.63 10.59
C SER A 6 15.15 7.65 10.42
N ILE A 7 15.14 6.96 9.28
CA ILE A 7 14.19 5.88 8.98
C ILE A 7 14.94 4.56 9.09
N ILE A 8 14.46 3.65 9.93
CA ILE A 8 15.07 2.34 10.15
C ILE A 8 14.32 1.29 9.33
N ALA A 9 14.98 0.79 8.29
CA ALA A 9 14.44 -0.19 7.35
C ALA A 9 15.57 -0.98 6.67
N PRO A 10 15.32 -2.22 6.19
CA PRO A 10 16.26 -2.94 5.35
C PRO A 10 16.54 -2.18 4.04
N ASN A 11 17.66 -2.51 3.39
CA ASN A 11 18.08 -1.87 2.14
C ASN A 11 17.26 -2.30 0.90
N GLU A 12 16.56 -3.43 0.97
CA GLU A 12 15.76 -3.97 -0.13
C GLU A 12 14.41 -4.52 0.32
N GLY A 13 13.53 -4.80 -0.65
CA GLY A 13 12.20 -5.36 -0.42
C GLY A 13 11.13 -4.33 -0.06
N THR A 14 10.02 -4.83 0.48
CA THR A 14 8.79 -4.07 0.72
C THR A 14 8.97 -2.95 1.74
N LEU A 15 9.74 -3.21 2.82
CA LEU A 15 10.00 -2.21 3.86
C LEU A 15 10.94 -1.11 3.35
N ALA A 16 11.91 -1.44 2.49
CA ALA A 16 12.75 -0.45 1.83
C ALA A 16 11.91 0.48 0.95
N TYR A 17 10.91 -0.07 0.25
CA TYR A 17 9.96 0.74 -0.52
C TYR A 17 9.14 1.67 0.38
N ALA A 18 8.57 1.17 1.49
CA ALA A 18 7.82 1.99 2.44
C ALA A 18 8.69 3.13 3.03
N ALA A 19 9.94 2.84 3.38
CA ALA A 19 10.91 3.82 3.84
C ALA A 19 11.24 4.88 2.79
N SER A 20 11.40 4.47 1.52
CA SER A 20 11.67 5.40 0.41
C SER A 20 10.50 6.35 0.14
N GLU A 21 9.25 5.87 0.25
CA GLU A 21 8.08 6.75 0.11
C GLU A 21 8.02 7.76 1.27
N LEU A 22 8.24 7.33 2.52
CA LEU A 22 8.31 8.25 3.66
C LEU A 22 9.39 9.31 3.45
N GLN A 23 10.61 8.90 3.08
CA GLN A 23 11.72 9.82 2.84
C GLN A 23 11.34 10.84 1.75
N ARG A 24 10.80 10.37 0.62
CA ARG A 24 10.38 11.21 -0.50
C ARG A 24 9.39 12.28 -0.05
N TYR A 25 8.30 11.91 0.60
CA TYR A 25 7.29 12.87 1.01
C TYR A 25 7.78 13.79 2.13
N VAL A 26 8.54 13.30 3.11
CA VAL A 26 9.11 14.16 4.16
C VAL A 26 10.06 15.20 3.58
N GLN A 27 10.89 14.81 2.61
CA GLN A 27 11.76 15.72 1.88
C GLN A 27 10.95 16.73 1.08
N GLN A 28 9.90 16.30 0.39
CA GLN A 28 8.99 17.21 -0.29
C GLN A 28 8.32 18.18 0.69
N MET A 29 7.90 17.74 1.88
CA MET A 29 7.21 18.61 2.83
C MET A 29 8.14 19.63 3.50
N SER A 30 9.37 19.23 3.85
CA SER A 30 10.23 19.97 4.77
C SER A 30 11.60 20.38 4.22
N ASN A 31 11.95 19.91 3.02
CA ASN A 31 13.30 19.94 2.45
C ASN A 31 14.37 19.20 3.28
N ALA A 32 14.00 18.55 4.38
CA ALA A 32 14.88 17.70 5.16
C ALA A 32 14.85 16.27 4.61
N GLU A 33 16.03 15.73 4.32
CA GLU A 33 16.17 14.33 3.96
C GLU A 33 16.45 13.50 5.22
N LEU A 34 15.53 12.58 5.54
CA LEU A 34 15.75 11.61 6.61
C LEU A 34 16.56 10.44 6.06
N PRO A 35 17.79 10.17 6.55
CA PRO A 35 18.56 9.03 6.07
C PRO A 35 17.86 7.71 6.41
N ILE A 36 17.90 6.77 5.46
CA ILE A 36 17.45 5.39 5.68
C ILE A 36 18.66 4.57 6.14
N ALA A 37 18.52 3.87 7.27
CA ALA A 37 19.57 3.03 7.84
C ALA A 37 19.01 1.69 8.32
N GLU A 38 19.82 0.63 8.32
CA GLU A 38 19.36 -0.68 8.80
C GLU A 38 19.26 -0.77 10.33
N LYS A 39 19.98 0.11 11.04
CA LYS A 39 20.05 0.11 12.51
C LYS A 39 20.18 1.52 13.04
N LYS A 40 19.64 1.72 14.24
CA LYS A 40 19.78 2.96 14.99
C LYS A 40 21.25 3.17 15.39
N THR A 41 21.80 4.33 15.07
CA THR A 41 23.22 4.64 15.31
C THR A 41 23.46 5.13 16.74
N SER A 42 22.47 5.78 17.34
CA SER A 42 22.53 6.31 18.70
C SER A 42 21.17 6.24 19.40
N SER A 43 21.17 5.99 20.72
CA SER A 43 19.94 5.93 21.51
C SER A 43 19.20 7.27 21.63
N LYS A 44 19.88 8.39 21.39
CA LYS A 44 19.31 9.75 21.44
C LYS A 44 18.71 10.24 20.12
N GLU A 45 18.87 9.46 19.05
CA GLU A 45 18.33 9.79 17.72
C GLU A 45 16.84 9.47 17.68
N SER A 46 16.02 10.33 17.08
CA SER A 46 14.61 10.03 16.83
C SER A 46 14.51 9.17 15.57
N CYS A 47 13.82 8.04 15.63
CA CYS A 47 13.74 7.12 14.51
C CYS A 47 12.29 6.82 14.11
N ILE A 48 12.03 6.68 12.81
CA ILE A 48 10.84 6.00 12.31
C ILE A 48 11.22 4.55 12.05
N VAL A 49 10.57 3.59 12.70
CA VAL A 49 10.97 2.18 12.69
C VAL A 49 9.83 1.31 12.18
N PHE A 50 10.15 0.42 11.23
CA PHE A 50 9.21 -0.58 10.72
C PHE A 50 9.38 -1.92 11.44
N HIS A 51 8.28 -2.50 11.91
CA HIS A 51 8.25 -3.85 12.50
C HIS A 51 7.23 -4.73 11.79
N VAL A 52 7.62 -5.96 11.47
CA VAL A 52 6.70 -7.00 11.00
C VAL A 52 6.61 -8.06 12.09
N SER A 53 5.43 -8.20 12.67
CA SER A 53 5.14 -9.09 13.79
C SER A 53 3.88 -9.87 13.48
N THR A 54 4.03 -11.13 13.07
CA THR A 54 2.92 -11.99 12.64
C THR A 54 1.86 -12.08 13.75
N GLY A 55 0.63 -11.67 13.43
CA GLY A 55 -0.51 -11.72 14.36
C GLY A 55 -0.70 -10.47 15.21
N SER A 56 0.10 -9.41 15.02
CA SER A 56 -0.11 -8.10 15.65
C SER A 56 -1.42 -7.42 15.26
N VAL A 57 -1.91 -7.66 14.04
CA VAL A 57 -3.13 -7.08 13.44
C VAL A 57 -3.70 -8.02 12.37
N LYS A 58 -4.98 -7.86 12.01
CA LYS A 58 -5.59 -8.65 10.92
C LYS A 58 -5.04 -8.26 9.55
N HIS A 59 -4.81 -9.30 8.73
CA HIS A 59 -4.49 -9.18 7.30
C HIS A 59 -3.33 -8.21 7.02
N ASP A 60 -3.52 -7.28 6.12
CA ASP A 60 -2.62 -6.18 5.77
C ASP A 60 -2.92 -4.91 6.57
N GLY A 61 -3.50 -5.04 7.77
CA GLY A 61 -3.65 -3.94 8.72
C GLY A 61 -2.32 -3.44 9.27
N TYR A 62 -2.38 -2.34 10.03
CA TYR A 62 -1.22 -1.69 10.61
C TYR A 62 -1.53 -0.97 11.93
N VAL A 63 -0.48 -0.69 12.68
CA VAL A 63 -0.47 0.19 13.85
C VAL A 63 0.61 1.25 13.65
N VAL A 64 0.28 2.53 13.91
CA VAL A 64 1.24 3.64 13.94
C VAL A 64 1.17 4.33 15.29
N TYR A 65 2.26 4.35 16.03
CA TYR A 65 2.27 4.98 17.35
C TYR A 65 3.62 5.61 17.70
N VAL A 66 3.59 6.57 18.62
CA VAL A 66 4.81 7.21 19.16
C VAL A 66 5.27 6.49 20.43
N ARG A 67 6.55 6.15 20.51
CA ARG A 67 7.20 5.59 21.71
C ARG A 67 8.43 6.42 22.05
N GLY A 68 8.32 7.26 23.08
CA GLY A 68 9.37 8.23 23.39
C GLY A 68 9.47 9.27 22.27
N ASP A 69 10.64 9.33 21.62
CA ASP A 69 10.88 10.19 20.45
C ASP A 69 10.90 9.39 19.13
N ASP A 70 10.61 8.08 19.19
CA ASP A 70 10.53 7.20 18.02
C ASP A 70 9.08 7.05 17.54
N VAL A 71 8.89 6.93 16.23
CA VAL A 71 7.61 6.55 15.61
C VAL A 71 7.72 5.10 15.17
N ILE A 72 6.79 4.26 15.61
CA ILE A 72 6.76 2.84 15.26
C ILE A 72 5.62 2.60 14.28
N ILE A 73 5.94 1.91 13.19
CA ILE A 73 4.98 1.38 12.22
C ILE A 73 5.05 -0.14 12.29
N GLU A 74 4.00 -0.77 12.79
CA GLU A 74 3.92 -2.22 12.99
C GLU A 74 2.81 -2.84 12.15
N ALA A 75 3.08 -3.99 11.54
CA ALA A 75 2.08 -4.75 10.80
C ALA A 75 2.30 -6.26 10.92
N SER A 76 1.30 -7.06 10.52
CA SER A 76 1.41 -8.52 10.50
C SER A 76 2.02 -9.09 9.20
N GLU A 77 1.98 -8.31 8.13
CA GLU A 77 2.67 -8.61 6.86
C GLU A 77 3.35 -7.33 6.36
N GLU A 78 4.40 -7.47 5.55
CA GLU A 78 5.18 -6.33 5.04
C GLU A 78 4.35 -5.26 4.32
N ARG A 79 3.25 -5.66 3.66
CA ARG A 79 2.35 -4.74 2.95
C ARG A 79 1.65 -3.76 3.90
N GLY A 80 1.32 -4.20 5.13
CA GLY A 80 0.73 -3.33 6.13
C GLY A 80 1.68 -2.19 6.54
N CYS A 81 3.00 -2.41 6.50
CA CYS A 81 3.98 -1.36 6.73
C CYS A 81 3.93 -0.25 5.66
N ILE A 82 3.62 -0.58 4.40
CA ILE A 82 3.38 0.43 3.36
C ILE A 82 2.18 1.29 3.74
N TYR A 83 1.05 0.68 4.13
CA TYR A 83 -0.14 1.42 4.52
C TYR A 83 0.08 2.27 5.78
N GLY A 84 0.82 1.75 6.75
CA GLY A 84 1.22 2.51 7.95
C GLY A 84 2.11 3.71 7.61
N ALA A 85 3.02 3.59 6.63
CA ALA A 85 3.78 4.72 6.12
C ALA A 85 2.88 5.82 5.53
N TYR A 86 1.92 5.46 4.68
CA TYR A 86 0.97 6.45 4.14
C TYR A 86 0.06 7.04 5.22
N ALA A 87 -0.37 6.24 6.20
CA ALA A 87 -1.16 6.74 7.33
C ALA A 87 -0.38 7.78 8.15
N LEU A 88 0.93 7.55 8.36
CA LEU A 88 1.80 8.53 9.00
C LEU A 88 1.88 9.82 8.19
N LEU A 89 2.03 9.74 6.87
CA LEU A 89 2.04 10.91 5.98
C LEU A 89 0.72 11.68 6.04
N GLU A 90 -0.42 10.99 6.13
CA GLU A 90 -1.72 11.62 6.29
C GLU A 90 -1.83 12.40 7.62
N GLN A 91 -1.26 11.87 8.70
CA GLN A 91 -1.15 12.58 9.98
C GLN A 91 -0.25 13.82 9.89
N LEU A 92 0.81 13.74 9.09
CA LEU A 92 1.68 14.86 8.79
C LEU A 92 1.05 15.89 7.84
N GLY A 93 -0.09 15.57 7.23
CA GLY A 93 -0.91 16.50 6.46
C GLY A 93 -0.99 16.19 4.96
N CYS A 94 -0.33 15.15 4.46
CA CYS A 94 -0.48 14.72 3.07
C CYS A 94 -1.92 14.24 2.80
N ARG A 95 -2.40 14.38 1.57
CA ARG A 95 -3.67 13.78 1.11
C ARG A 95 -3.48 13.09 -0.23
N PHE A 96 -4.03 11.89 -0.36
CA PHE A 96 -3.92 11.04 -1.53
C PHE A 96 -5.33 10.71 -2.07
N TYR A 97 -5.84 11.54 -2.98
CA TYR A 97 -7.15 11.36 -3.60
C TYR A 97 -7.09 10.61 -4.94
N GLY A 98 -5.91 10.56 -5.55
CA GLY A 98 -5.69 9.96 -6.86
C GLY A 98 -4.24 10.05 -7.31
N PRO A 99 -3.94 9.80 -8.59
CA PRO A 99 -2.57 9.84 -9.10
C PRO A 99 -1.98 11.26 -9.13
N GLU A 100 -0.66 11.35 -8.98
CA GLU A 100 0.09 12.59 -9.23
C GLU A 100 -0.14 13.12 -10.66
N PRO A 101 -0.05 14.45 -10.87
CA PRO A 101 0.16 15.48 -9.83
C PRO A 101 -1.16 16.01 -9.23
N LEU A 102 -2.31 15.70 -9.84
CA LEU A 102 -3.59 16.33 -9.49
C LEU A 102 -4.25 15.72 -8.24
N GLY A 103 -3.99 14.44 -7.98
CA GLY A 103 -4.61 13.69 -6.89
C GLY A 103 -3.86 13.73 -5.56
N GLU A 104 -2.75 14.47 -5.48
CA GLU A 104 -1.91 14.51 -4.28
C GLU A 104 -1.78 15.93 -3.74
N ILE A 105 -1.95 16.06 -2.42
CA ILE A 105 -1.68 17.31 -1.69
C ILE A 105 -0.53 17.05 -0.73
N VAL A 106 0.62 17.66 -0.98
CA VAL A 106 1.81 17.59 -0.13
C VAL A 106 2.07 18.98 0.46
N PRO A 107 1.78 19.20 1.76
CA PRO A 107 1.95 20.52 2.36
C PRO A 107 3.43 20.86 2.57
N LYS A 108 3.77 22.15 2.60
CA LYS A 108 5.13 22.63 2.86
C LYS A 108 5.22 23.19 4.28
N TYR A 109 6.07 22.59 5.12
CA TYR A 109 6.27 22.99 6.52
C TYR A 109 7.74 23.07 6.87
N GLY A 110 8.15 24.07 7.66
CA GLY A 110 9.51 24.16 8.19
C GLY A 110 9.80 23.17 9.33
N THR A 111 8.77 22.63 9.97
CA THR A 111 8.89 21.64 11.04
C THR A 111 7.70 20.70 11.00
N LEU A 112 7.96 19.40 10.98
CA LEU A 112 6.96 18.35 11.06
C LEU A 112 6.77 17.98 12.54
N THR A 113 5.53 17.91 13.01
CA THR A 113 5.21 17.61 14.41
C THR A 113 4.12 16.55 14.47
N LEU A 114 4.28 15.60 15.38
CA LEU A 114 3.30 14.56 15.67
C LEU A 114 2.88 14.65 17.15
N PRO A 115 1.62 14.35 17.48
CA PRO A 115 1.19 14.31 18.86
C PRO A 115 1.85 13.10 19.56
N LYS A 116 2.37 13.31 20.77
CA LYS A 116 2.94 12.21 21.58
C LYS A 116 1.92 11.11 21.93
N THR A 117 0.64 11.45 21.84
CA THR A 117 -0.49 10.52 22.06
C THR A 117 -0.92 9.80 20.78
N LEU A 118 -0.21 9.97 19.65
CA LEU A 118 -0.55 9.30 18.40
C LEU A 118 -0.55 7.78 18.59
N ASN A 119 -1.69 7.17 18.30
CA ASN A 119 -1.87 5.73 18.25
C ASN A 119 -3.01 5.42 17.27
N ILE A 120 -2.65 4.97 16.07
CA ILE A 120 -3.58 4.60 15.00
C ILE A 120 -3.55 3.09 14.87
N ILE A 121 -4.73 2.46 14.91
CA ILE A 121 -4.91 1.05 14.59
C ILE A 121 -5.88 0.97 13.43
N CYS A 122 -5.47 0.33 12.34
CA CYS A 122 -6.32 0.10 11.18
C CYS A 122 -6.31 -1.38 10.83
N GLU A 123 -7.45 -2.04 10.99
CA GLU A 123 -7.67 -3.42 10.57
C GLU A 123 -8.68 -3.43 9.42
N PRO A 124 -8.31 -3.92 8.24
CA PRO A 124 -9.23 -3.99 7.14
C PRO A 124 -10.26 -5.10 7.35
N VAL A 125 -11.52 -4.78 7.02
CA VAL A 125 -12.63 -5.74 7.08
C VAL A 125 -12.51 -6.82 6.02
N PHE A 126 -11.97 -6.47 4.85
CA PHE A 126 -11.79 -7.39 3.72
C PHE A 126 -10.30 -7.63 3.45
N ILE A 127 -9.97 -8.91 3.24
CA ILE A 127 -8.61 -9.38 2.90
C ILE A 127 -8.11 -8.71 1.61
N ASN A 128 -9.02 -8.45 0.67
CA ASN A 128 -8.72 -7.84 -0.62
C ASN A 128 -9.57 -6.58 -0.82
N ARG A 129 -8.92 -5.46 -1.19
CA ARG A 129 -9.55 -4.17 -1.49
C ARG A 129 -9.04 -3.71 -2.85
N ILE A 130 -9.90 -3.76 -3.86
CA ILE A 130 -9.53 -3.85 -5.29
C ILE A 130 -10.34 -2.81 -6.08
N PRO A 131 -9.74 -1.73 -6.61
CA PRO A 131 -10.38 -0.89 -7.63
C PRO A 131 -10.53 -1.60 -8.98
N SER A 132 -11.71 -1.60 -9.59
CA SER A 132 -11.98 -2.31 -10.87
C SER A 132 -11.31 -1.69 -12.11
N SER A 133 -10.47 -0.67 -11.95
CA SER A 133 -9.89 0.15 -13.02
C SER A 133 -8.44 0.52 -12.73
N GLY A 134 -7.58 0.62 -13.74
CA GLY A 134 -6.21 1.18 -13.63
C GLY A 134 -5.23 0.56 -14.62
N THR A 135 -4.08 1.19 -14.82
CA THR A 135 -3.00 0.65 -15.67
C THR A 135 -2.41 -0.62 -15.04
N PRO A 136 -1.74 -1.48 -15.82
CA PRO A 136 -1.08 -2.66 -15.27
C PRO A 136 -0.14 -2.38 -14.10
N GLU A 137 0.58 -1.25 -14.13
CA GLU A 137 1.48 -0.81 -13.06
C GLU A 137 0.71 -0.44 -11.79
N GLN A 138 -0.42 0.25 -11.94
CA GLN A 138 -1.29 0.63 -10.81
C GLN A 138 -1.91 -0.62 -10.19
N GLN A 139 -2.36 -1.55 -11.01
CA GLN A 139 -2.89 -2.85 -10.58
C GLN A 139 -1.86 -3.65 -9.78
N ILE A 140 -0.60 -3.73 -10.23
CA ILE A 140 0.47 -4.38 -9.45
C ILE A 140 0.66 -3.67 -8.10
N LYS A 141 0.70 -2.34 -8.07
CA LYS A 141 0.82 -1.57 -6.80
C LYS A 141 -0.34 -1.83 -5.84
N TRP A 142 -1.55 -2.05 -6.35
CA TRP A 142 -2.73 -2.35 -5.55
C TRP A 142 -2.90 -3.85 -5.22
N GLY A 143 -1.92 -4.69 -5.57
CA GLY A 143 -1.94 -6.12 -5.25
C GLY A 143 -2.79 -6.99 -6.18
N PHE A 144 -3.09 -6.52 -7.39
CA PHE A 144 -3.79 -7.30 -8.40
C PHE A 144 -2.84 -8.32 -9.02
N ASN A 145 -3.01 -9.58 -8.64
CA ASN A 145 -2.34 -10.71 -9.27
C ASN A 145 -3.22 -11.37 -10.36
N PHE A 146 -4.13 -10.61 -10.97
CA PHE A 146 -5.17 -11.11 -11.89
C PHE A 146 -4.84 -11.01 -13.38
N MET A 147 -3.64 -10.55 -13.75
CA MET A 147 -3.28 -10.28 -15.15
C MET A 147 -2.03 -11.05 -15.60
N PRO A 148 -1.83 -11.26 -16.92
CA PRO A 148 -0.81 -12.17 -17.47
C PRO A 148 0.65 -11.75 -17.18
N TYR A 149 0.90 -10.72 -16.36
CA TYR A 149 2.24 -10.22 -16.04
C TYR A 149 3.15 -11.19 -15.28
N ILE A 150 2.61 -12.29 -14.74
CA ILE A 150 3.44 -13.43 -14.28
C ILE A 150 4.21 -14.08 -15.43
N SER A 151 3.87 -13.82 -16.69
CA SER A 151 4.57 -14.36 -17.85
C SER A 151 5.72 -13.49 -18.35
N ILE A 152 6.01 -12.32 -17.73
CA ILE A 152 7.12 -11.44 -18.11
C ILE A 152 8.05 -11.14 -16.91
N CYS A 153 9.37 -11.16 -17.14
CA CYS A 153 10.38 -11.07 -16.07
C CYS A 153 10.29 -9.78 -15.23
N GLU A 154 10.06 -8.64 -15.86
CA GLU A 154 9.99 -7.34 -15.17
C GLU A 154 8.81 -7.28 -14.19
N GLY A 155 7.66 -7.84 -14.57
CA GLY A 155 6.49 -7.97 -13.71
C GLY A 155 6.77 -8.83 -12.48
N GLN A 156 7.44 -9.98 -12.66
CA GLN A 156 7.81 -10.87 -11.57
C GLN A 156 8.76 -10.22 -10.56
N GLN A 157 9.79 -9.49 -11.05
CA GLN A 157 10.73 -8.77 -10.18
C GLN A 157 10.01 -7.70 -9.33
N ARG A 158 9.03 -7.02 -9.93
CA ARG A 158 8.26 -5.96 -9.26
C ARG A 158 7.30 -6.51 -8.22
N VAL A 159 6.60 -7.60 -8.53
CA VAL A 159 5.74 -8.35 -7.58
C VAL A 159 6.56 -8.83 -6.39
N LYS A 160 7.76 -9.38 -6.62
CA LYS A 160 8.69 -9.79 -5.57
C LYS A 160 9.15 -8.61 -4.70
N LYS A 161 9.47 -7.47 -5.32
CA LYS A 161 9.88 -6.24 -4.60
C LYS A 161 8.79 -5.70 -3.68
N LEU A 162 7.52 -5.87 -4.05
CA LEU A 162 6.35 -5.39 -3.31
C LEU A 162 5.79 -6.41 -2.30
N GLY A 163 6.39 -7.61 -2.17
CA GLY A 163 5.96 -8.62 -1.20
C GLY A 163 4.57 -9.21 -1.47
N LEU A 164 4.13 -9.21 -2.73
CA LEU A 164 2.79 -9.68 -3.11
C LEU A 164 2.75 -11.21 -3.22
N LYS A 165 1.74 -11.85 -2.61
CA LYS A 165 1.47 -13.30 -2.76
C LYS A 165 0.76 -13.59 -4.08
N THR A 166 1.42 -14.32 -4.98
CA THR A 166 0.82 -14.75 -6.26
C THR A 166 -0.05 -15.99 -6.07
N TYR A 167 -1.21 -16.01 -6.74
CA TYR A 167 -2.12 -17.16 -6.75
C TYR A 167 -2.30 -17.64 -8.18
N THR A 168 -2.18 -18.96 -8.38
CA THR A 168 -2.32 -19.60 -9.70
C THR A 168 -3.66 -19.26 -10.37
N TRP A 169 -4.71 -19.01 -9.59
CA TRP A 169 -6.07 -18.72 -10.09
C TRP A 169 -6.37 -17.23 -10.32
N GLY A 170 -5.42 -16.32 -10.06
CA GLY A 170 -5.67 -14.88 -10.19
C GLY A 170 -6.20 -14.49 -11.57
N HIS A 171 -5.62 -14.99 -12.64
CA HIS A 171 -6.10 -14.70 -14.01
C HIS A 171 -7.48 -15.29 -14.37
N LEU A 172 -8.09 -16.10 -13.50
CA LEU A 172 -9.37 -16.76 -13.75
C LEU A 172 -10.57 -15.99 -13.21
N CYS A 173 -10.37 -14.96 -12.37
CA CYS A 173 -11.49 -14.15 -11.87
C CYS A 173 -12.33 -13.52 -13.01
N PRO A 174 -11.74 -12.96 -14.08
CA PRO A 174 -12.51 -12.50 -15.24
C PRO A 174 -13.28 -13.64 -15.93
N LEU A 175 -12.72 -14.86 -15.95
CA LEU A 175 -13.38 -16.06 -16.51
C LEU A 175 -14.54 -16.55 -15.63
N LEU A 176 -14.45 -16.39 -14.31
CA LEU A 176 -15.54 -16.74 -13.38
C LEU A 176 -16.76 -15.84 -13.54
N ILE A 177 -16.56 -14.58 -13.92
CA ILE A 177 -17.64 -13.61 -14.19
C ILE A 177 -18.13 -13.77 -15.64
N GLY A 178 -17.27 -14.15 -16.58
CA GLY A 178 -17.64 -14.40 -17.98
C GLY A 178 -18.40 -15.70 -18.24
N MET A 179 -18.45 -16.61 -17.27
CA MET A 179 -18.98 -17.97 -17.42
C MET A 179 -20.00 -18.31 -16.33
N ARG A 180 -21.08 -18.99 -16.72
CA ARG A 180 -22.04 -19.60 -15.82
C ARG A 180 -21.57 -21.01 -15.48
N PHE A 181 -21.35 -21.27 -14.20
CA PHE A 181 -21.02 -22.58 -13.67
C PHE A 181 -22.29 -23.27 -13.16
N PHE A 182 -22.32 -24.60 -13.24
CA PHE A 182 -23.48 -25.39 -12.88
C PHE A 182 -23.14 -26.38 -11.77
N PRO A 183 -24.01 -26.54 -10.75
CA PRO A 183 -23.78 -27.45 -9.63
C PRO A 183 -23.65 -28.92 -10.05
N ASP A 184 -24.18 -29.28 -11.23
CA ASP A 184 -24.16 -30.62 -11.79
C ASP A 184 -22.83 -30.97 -12.51
N GLY A 185 -21.87 -30.04 -12.54
CA GLY A 185 -20.55 -30.25 -13.11
C GLY A 185 -20.49 -30.19 -14.64
N ARG A 186 -21.57 -29.78 -15.33
CA ARG A 186 -21.53 -29.59 -16.78
C ARG A 186 -20.61 -28.43 -17.17
N LYS A 187 -20.13 -28.45 -18.42
CA LYS A 187 -19.18 -27.44 -18.93
C LYS A 187 -19.72 -26.02 -18.71
N PRO A 188 -18.89 -25.08 -18.19
CA PRO A 188 -19.31 -23.70 -18.02
C PRO A 188 -19.73 -23.08 -19.35
N GLU A 189 -20.81 -22.32 -19.34
CA GLU A 189 -21.34 -21.64 -20.52
C GLU A 189 -21.01 -20.15 -20.46
N LYS A 190 -20.69 -19.51 -21.59
CA LYS A 190 -20.45 -18.06 -21.62
C LYS A 190 -21.73 -17.33 -21.21
N MET A 191 -21.64 -16.42 -20.25
CA MET A 191 -22.80 -15.64 -19.83
C MET A 191 -23.24 -14.69 -20.95
N ASP A 192 -24.53 -14.73 -21.31
CA ASP A 192 -25.14 -13.74 -22.19
C ASP A 192 -25.63 -12.54 -21.37
N TYR A 193 -25.06 -11.38 -21.68
CA TYR A 193 -25.34 -10.10 -21.04
C TYR A 193 -26.25 -9.20 -21.87
N LYS A 194 -26.70 -9.62 -23.06
CA LYS A 194 -27.65 -8.86 -23.88
C LYS A 194 -28.91 -8.54 -23.08
N GLY A 195 -29.30 -7.26 -23.05
CA GLY A 195 -30.48 -6.79 -22.32
C GLY A 195 -30.31 -6.65 -20.80
N ARG A 196 -29.10 -6.86 -20.25
CA ARG A 196 -28.75 -6.55 -18.84
C ARG A 196 -27.97 -5.24 -18.73
N GLU A 197 -28.37 -4.24 -19.50
CA GLU A 197 -27.72 -2.92 -19.58
C GLU A 197 -28.09 -2.00 -18.41
N VAL A 198 -29.09 -2.38 -17.60
CA VAL A 198 -29.57 -1.63 -16.42
C VAL A 198 -28.53 -1.47 -15.30
N TRP A 199 -27.39 -2.15 -15.41
CA TRP A 199 -26.29 -2.13 -14.44
C TRP A 199 -25.13 -1.20 -14.86
N LEU A 200 -25.24 -0.57 -16.03
CA LEU A 200 -24.28 0.42 -16.52
C LEU A 200 -24.71 1.82 -16.05
N PRO A 201 -23.78 2.72 -15.69
CA PRO A 201 -24.12 4.10 -15.36
C PRO A 201 -24.88 4.75 -16.51
N LEU A 202 -25.96 5.47 -16.18
CA LEU A 202 -26.89 6.07 -17.14
C LEU A 202 -26.33 7.28 -17.91
N ASP A 203 -25.13 7.75 -17.58
CA ASP A 203 -24.59 9.02 -18.05
C ASP A 203 -23.21 8.88 -18.71
N GLU A 204 -23.13 8.25 -19.89
CA GLU A 204 -22.02 8.50 -20.83
C GLU A 204 -22.56 8.62 -22.26
N ASN A 205 -23.08 9.82 -22.56
CA ASN A 205 -23.03 10.40 -23.90
C ASN A 205 -22.15 11.67 -23.83
N VAL A 206 -20.82 11.48 -23.86
CA VAL A 206 -19.83 12.47 -24.31
C VAL A 206 -18.69 11.73 -25.00
#